data_AF-A0A844E849-F1
#
_entry.id   AF-A0A844E849-F1
#
_cell.length_a   1.000
_cell.length_b   1.000
_cell.length_c   1.000
_cell.angle_alpha   90.00
_cell.angle_beta   90.00
_cell.angle_gamma   90.00
#
_symmetry.space_group_name_H-M   'P 1'
#
loop_
_entity.id
_entity.type
_entity.pdbx_description
1 polymer ?
#
loop_
_entity_poly.entity_id
_entity_poly.type
_entity_poly.pdbx_seq_one_letter_code
_entity_poly.pdbx_strand_id
1 'polypeptide(L)'
;MAYNEFAYFYDEFNGEADYDALYAHIHAKLKEHGIQDGILADLGCGTGELTLMLTQAGYDMIGIDQSEEMLCVVRDKAEQLGLSGRLLLLRQDLLKLDLYGTIRGAVSTFDTFNHIPDLDTAIANAGFFMEKGGVFLFDMNTPYKHRNVLGDNAFTFEEEDAACVWRNHYDAANRRVEITVDIDYHETGEHFHEQFCEYTYDLDTIRTALEKHGFALESVCDGETFGPLTEDSQRYFFCAVKQYTQLEG
;
A
#
# COMPACT_ATOMS: atom_id res chain seq x y z
N MET A 1 -4.96 -5.63 -15.84
CA MET A 1 -3.78 -4.84 -15.45
C MET A 1 -4.17 -3.41 -15.72
N ALA A 2 -4.68 -2.75 -14.70
CA ALA A 2 -4.61 -1.30 -14.58
C ALA A 2 -3.32 -1.01 -13.76
N TYR A 3 -2.83 0.22 -13.77
CA TYR A 3 -1.65 0.75 -13.06
C TYR A 3 -0.33 0.86 -13.84
N ASN A 4 -0.24 0.55 -15.13
CA ASN A 4 1.06 0.66 -15.82
C ASN A 4 1.35 2.11 -16.22
N GLU A 5 0.46 2.74 -16.97
CA GLU A 5 0.65 4.12 -17.44
C GLU A 5 0.20 5.13 -16.39
N PHE A 6 -0.80 4.75 -15.59
CA PHE A 6 -1.31 5.59 -14.51
C PHE A 6 -0.26 5.87 -13.43
N ALA A 7 0.68 4.96 -13.15
CA ALA A 7 1.71 5.16 -12.15
C ALA A 7 2.53 6.46 -12.37
N TYR A 8 2.72 6.86 -13.64
CA TYR A 8 3.41 8.11 -13.99
C TYR A 8 2.69 9.36 -13.45
N PHE A 9 1.36 9.38 -13.48
CA PHE A 9 0.53 10.48 -12.98
C PHE A 9 0.08 10.29 -11.53
N TYR A 10 0.20 9.07 -10.99
CA TYR A 10 -0.21 8.75 -9.62
C TYR A 10 0.61 9.52 -8.58
N ASP A 11 1.91 9.69 -8.80
CA ASP A 11 2.79 10.46 -7.91
C ASP A 11 2.42 11.95 -7.91
N GLU A 12 2.03 12.51 -9.06
CA GLU A 12 1.57 13.90 -9.19
C GLU A 12 0.21 14.10 -8.49
N PHE A 13 -0.72 13.15 -8.63
CA PHE A 13 -1.99 13.18 -7.90
C PHE A 13 -1.79 13.09 -6.39
N ASN A 14 -0.85 12.26 -5.93
CA ASN A 14 -0.51 12.16 -4.52
C ASN A 14 0.42 13.30 -4.04
N GLY A 15 0.81 14.22 -4.93
CA GLY A 15 1.51 15.47 -4.63
C GLY A 15 2.79 15.24 -3.84
N GLU A 16 3.87 14.81 -4.50
CA GLU A 16 5.19 14.59 -3.88
C GLU A 16 5.09 13.79 -2.57
N ALA A 17 4.59 12.55 -2.65
CA ALA A 17 4.55 11.66 -1.49
C ALA A 17 5.91 11.68 -0.76
N ASP A 18 5.91 12.11 0.51
CA ASP A 18 7.14 12.24 1.30
C ASP A 18 7.60 10.86 1.78
N TYR A 19 8.22 10.11 0.86
CA TYR A 19 8.78 8.79 1.13
C TYR A 19 9.81 8.82 2.27
N ASP A 20 10.53 9.92 2.45
CA ASP A 20 11.49 10.09 3.55
C ASP A 20 10.79 10.16 4.90
N ALA A 21 9.71 10.95 5.02
CA ALA A 21 8.89 11.00 6.23
C ALA A 21 8.18 9.67 6.51
N LEU A 22 7.61 9.04 5.48
CA LEU A 22 6.96 7.73 5.58
C LEU A 22 7.95 6.66 6.05
N TYR A 23 9.12 6.58 5.42
CA TYR A 23 10.19 5.67 5.81
C TYR A 23 10.64 5.95 7.25
N ALA A 24 10.86 7.22 7.62
CA ALA A 24 11.27 7.58 8.98
C ALA A 24 10.23 7.13 10.02
N HIS A 25 8.94 7.31 9.72
CA HIS A 25 7.85 6.87 10.59
C HIS A 25 7.81 5.35 10.73
N ILE A 26 7.82 4.62 9.61
CA ILE A 26 7.80 3.15 9.57
C ILE A 26 9.01 2.57 10.30
N HIS A 27 10.21 3.08 10.00
CA HIS A 27 11.45 2.61 10.60
C HIS A 27 11.51 2.90 12.11
N ALA A 28 10.96 4.03 12.56
CA ALA A 28 10.79 4.30 13.99
C ALA A 28 9.85 3.28 14.65
N LYS A 29 8.69 2.99 14.03
CA LYS A 29 7.72 2.00 14.54
C LYS A 29 8.31 0.59 14.61
N LEU A 30 9.05 0.16 13.59
CA LEU A 30 9.77 -1.12 13.61
C LEU A 30 10.76 -1.17 14.79
N LYS A 31 11.53 -0.10 15.02
CA LYS A 31 12.48 -0.02 16.15
C LYS A 31 11.82 -0.02 17.51
N GLU A 32 10.69 0.69 17.67
CA GLU A 32 9.89 0.70 18.91
C GLU A 32 9.46 -0.72 19.30
N HIS A 33 9.21 -1.57 18.31
CA HIS A 33 8.83 -2.98 18.48
C HIS A 33 10.04 -3.94 18.50
N GLY A 34 11.26 -3.43 18.56
CA GLY A 34 12.48 -4.25 18.62
C GLY A 34 12.86 -4.90 17.30
N ILE A 35 12.27 -4.51 16.17
CA ILE A 35 12.54 -5.06 14.84
C ILE A 35 13.60 -4.21 14.15
N GLN A 36 14.87 -4.60 14.30
CA GLN A 36 16.04 -3.89 13.73
C GLN A 36 16.73 -4.67 12.61
N ASP A 37 16.34 -5.92 12.40
CA ASP A 37 16.84 -6.84 11.39
C ASP A 37 15.76 -7.89 11.06
N GLY A 38 16.10 -8.83 10.18
CA GLY A 38 15.24 -9.95 9.79
C GLY A 38 14.36 -9.65 8.59
N ILE A 39 13.42 -10.56 8.35
CA ILE A 39 12.61 -10.57 7.13
C ILE A 39 11.37 -9.69 7.31
N LEU A 40 11.17 -8.73 6.40
CA LEU A 40 9.94 -7.94 6.28
C LEU A 40 9.29 -8.18 4.92
N ALA A 41 7.96 -8.15 4.88
CA ALA A 41 7.20 -8.18 3.64
C ALA A 41 6.66 -6.79 3.29
N ASP A 42 6.77 -6.40 2.02
CA ASP A 42 6.11 -5.22 1.46
C ASP A 42 4.96 -5.68 0.57
N LEU A 43 3.73 -5.52 1.06
CA LEU A 43 2.52 -6.03 0.43
C LEU A 43 1.93 -4.95 -0.50
N GLY A 44 2.04 -5.15 -1.81
CA GLY A 44 1.73 -4.11 -2.80
C GLY A 44 2.89 -3.14 -2.97
N CYS A 45 4.10 -3.67 -3.19
CA CYS A 45 5.33 -2.87 -3.17
C CYS A 45 5.46 -1.90 -4.36
N GLY A 46 4.66 -2.06 -5.42
CA GLY A 46 4.72 -1.23 -6.62
C GLY A 46 6.14 -1.16 -7.19
N THR A 47 6.60 0.06 -7.47
CA THR A 47 7.97 0.34 -7.96
C THR A 47 9.04 0.37 -6.86
N GLY A 48 8.68 -0.01 -5.62
CA GLY A 48 9.57 -0.48 -4.57
C GLY A 48 10.40 0.56 -3.84
N GLU A 49 10.00 1.84 -3.82
CA GLU A 49 10.79 2.90 -3.18
C GLU A 49 10.98 2.63 -1.68
N LEU A 50 9.90 2.43 -0.93
CA LEU A 50 9.95 2.05 0.49
C LEU A 50 10.67 0.71 0.70
N THR A 51 10.41 -0.28 -0.16
CA THR A 51 11.08 -1.60 -0.12
C THR A 51 12.59 -1.45 -0.16
N LEU A 52 13.11 -0.62 -1.07
CA LEU A 52 14.54 -0.41 -1.26
C LEU A 52 15.14 0.39 -0.11
N MET A 53 14.45 1.41 0.41
CA MET A 53 14.88 2.16 1.61
C MET A 53 15.02 1.23 2.82
N LEU A 54 14.06 0.33 3.06
CA LEU A 54 14.15 -0.67 4.14
C LEU A 54 15.26 -1.70 3.87
N THR A 55 15.47 -2.11 2.61
CA THR A 55 16.60 -3.00 2.26
C THR A 55 17.94 -2.33 2.58
N GLN A 56 18.10 -1.05 2.26
CA GLN A 56 19.29 -0.24 2.60
C GLN A 56 19.45 -0.06 4.10
N ALA A 57 18.34 0.06 4.85
CA ALA A 57 18.33 0.18 6.29
C ALA A 57 18.80 -1.09 7.02
N GLY A 58 18.84 -2.22 6.31
CA GLY A 58 19.43 -3.44 6.82
C GLY A 58 18.45 -4.60 6.98
N TYR A 59 17.23 -4.52 6.45
CA TYR A 59 16.26 -5.61 6.47
C TYR A 59 16.43 -6.54 5.26
N ASP A 60 16.01 -7.80 5.40
CA ASP A 60 15.84 -8.70 4.27
C ASP A 60 14.39 -8.57 3.78
N MET A 61 14.21 -8.04 2.57
CA MET A 61 12.88 -7.66 2.08
C MET A 61 12.29 -8.72 1.18
N ILE A 62 10.98 -8.95 1.33
CA ILE A 62 10.14 -9.64 0.37
C ILE A 62 9.19 -8.59 -0.23
N GLY A 63 9.43 -8.15 -1.47
CA GLY A 63 8.52 -7.28 -2.21
C GLY A 63 7.47 -8.11 -2.95
N ILE A 64 6.19 -7.84 -2.71
CA ILE A 64 5.08 -8.56 -3.33
C ILE A 64 4.21 -7.59 -4.12
N ASP A 65 3.96 -7.90 -5.38
CA ASP A 65 3.01 -7.14 -6.22
C ASP A 65 2.34 -8.06 -7.25
N GLN A 66 1.22 -7.63 -7.83
CA GLN A 66 0.60 -8.34 -8.95
C GLN A 66 1.21 -7.95 -10.31
N SER A 67 1.76 -6.73 -10.42
CA SER A 67 2.37 -6.21 -11.64
C SER A 67 3.79 -6.76 -11.81
N GLU A 68 4.01 -7.49 -12.90
CA GLU A 68 5.34 -7.99 -13.25
C GLU A 68 6.26 -6.85 -13.68
N GLU A 69 5.68 -5.86 -14.36
CA GLU A 69 6.34 -4.65 -14.83
C GLU A 69 6.89 -3.84 -13.66
N MET A 70 6.09 -3.59 -12.63
CA MET A 70 6.53 -2.89 -11.42
C MET A 70 7.65 -3.65 -10.69
N LEU A 71 7.50 -4.97 -10.53
CA LEU A 71 8.55 -5.81 -9.94
C LEU A 71 9.86 -5.77 -10.74
N CYS A 72 9.80 -5.64 -12.08
CA CYS A 72 11.00 -5.46 -12.90
C CYS A 72 11.69 -4.12 -12.57
N VAL A 73 10.94 -3.04 -12.37
CA VAL A 73 11.51 -1.75 -11.92
C VAL A 73 12.22 -1.90 -10.58
N VAL A 74 11.62 -2.59 -9.60
CA VAL A 74 12.27 -2.82 -8.30
C VAL A 74 13.57 -3.60 -8.45
N ARG A 75 13.56 -4.66 -9.27
CA ARG A 75 14.76 -5.47 -9.54
C ARG A 75 15.88 -4.63 -10.13
N ASP A 76 15.58 -3.82 -11.14
CA ASP A 76 16.58 -3.02 -11.84
C ASP A 76 17.18 -1.95 -10.91
N LYS A 77 16.34 -1.27 -10.10
CA LYS A 77 16.81 -0.36 -9.04
C LYS A 77 17.68 -1.09 -8.00
N ALA A 78 17.27 -2.28 -7.56
CA ALA A 78 18.01 -3.07 -6.58
C ALA A 78 19.39 -3.50 -7.11
N GLU A 79 19.50 -3.87 -8.39
CA GLU A 79 20.77 -4.22 -9.03
C GLU A 79 21.72 -3.03 -9.09
N GLN A 80 21.22 -1.85 -9.48
CA GLN A 80 22.01 -0.62 -9.53
C GLN A 80 22.54 -0.21 -8.14
N LEU A 81 21.75 -0.45 -7.10
CA LEU A 81 22.11 -0.16 -5.71
C LEU A 81 22.93 -1.29 -5.05
N GLY A 82 23.12 -2.43 -5.71
CA GLY A 82 23.83 -3.59 -5.14
C GLY A 82 23.08 -4.30 -4.01
N LEU A 83 21.74 -4.22 -4.00
CA LEU A 83 20.86 -4.72 -2.93
C LEU A 83 20.22 -6.08 -3.23
N SER A 84 20.39 -6.63 -4.45
CA SER A 84 19.71 -7.84 -4.90
C SER A 84 19.93 -9.06 -4.00
N GLY A 85 21.02 -9.12 -3.23
CA GLY A 85 21.29 -10.22 -2.30
C GLY A 85 20.38 -10.26 -1.07
N ARG A 86 19.60 -9.21 -0.82
CA ARG A 86 18.73 -9.06 0.36
C ARG A 86 17.26 -8.84 0.01
N LEU A 87 16.92 -9.02 -1.27
CA LEU A 87 15.61 -8.73 -1.81
C LEU A 87 15.07 -9.94 -2.55
N LEU A 88 13.90 -10.41 -2.14
CA LEU A 88 13.10 -11.40 -2.85
C LEU A 88 11.87 -10.70 -3.43
N LEU A 89 11.62 -10.86 -4.73
CA LEU A 89 10.45 -10.31 -5.39
C LEU A 89 9.49 -11.43 -5.78
N LEU A 90 8.22 -11.30 -5.41
CA LEU A 90 7.19 -12.31 -5.63
C LEU A 90 5.99 -11.70 -6.35
N ARG A 91 5.66 -12.24 -7.54
CA ARG A 91 4.43 -11.87 -8.25
C ARG A 91 3.25 -12.64 -7.66
N GLN A 92 2.52 -12.05 -6.72
CA GLN A 92 1.41 -12.71 -6.04
C GLN A 92 0.22 -11.77 -5.81
N ASP A 93 -0.96 -12.37 -5.76
CA ASP A 93 -2.19 -11.73 -5.29
C ASP A 93 -2.27 -11.85 -3.78
N LEU A 94 -2.48 -10.74 -3.06
CA LEU A 94 -2.56 -10.71 -1.60
C LEU A 94 -3.73 -11.55 -1.05
N LEU A 95 -4.76 -11.83 -1.85
CA LEU A 95 -5.83 -12.77 -1.49
C LEU A 95 -5.39 -14.24 -1.53
N LYS A 96 -4.23 -14.54 -2.13
CA LYS A 96 -3.64 -15.88 -2.29
C LYS A 96 -2.18 -15.89 -1.86
N LEU A 97 -1.81 -15.01 -0.94
CA LEU A 97 -0.44 -14.85 -0.47
C LEU A 97 0.08 -16.17 0.11
N ASP A 98 1.25 -16.59 -0.36
CA ASP A 98 1.95 -17.77 0.12
C ASP A 98 3.45 -17.49 0.21
N LEU A 99 3.95 -17.48 1.45
CA LEU A 99 5.34 -17.19 1.76
C LEU A 99 6.06 -18.41 2.31
N TYR A 100 7.35 -18.49 2.02
CA TYR A 100 8.21 -19.48 2.65
C TYR A 100 8.82 -18.93 3.93
N GLY A 101 8.45 -19.52 5.07
CA GLY A 101 8.96 -19.13 6.38
C GLY A 101 8.12 -18.05 7.06
N THR A 102 8.70 -17.43 8.09
CA THR A 102 8.04 -16.41 8.90
C THR A 102 8.63 -15.03 8.67
N ILE A 103 7.81 -13.99 8.87
CA ILE A 103 8.21 -12.59 8.77
C ILE A 103 8.10 -11.89 10.12
N ARG A 104 9.02 -10.97 10.38
CA ARG A 104 9.07 -10.14 11.60
C ARG A 104 8.06 -9.00 11.55
N GLY A 105 7.64 -8.60 10.36
CA GLY A 105 6.65 -7.56 10.14
C GLY A 105 6.30 -7.42 8.68
N ALA A 106 5.26 -6.65 8.41
CA ALA A 106 4.83 -6.30 7.06
C ALA A 106 4.56 -4.80 6.97
N VAL A 107 4.84 -4.23 5.79
CA VAL A 107 4.44 -2.89 5.40
C VAL A 107 3.48 -2.98 4.20
N SER A 108 2.57 -2.03 4.07
CA SER A 108 1.73 -1.89 2.87
C SER A 108 1.25 -0.45 2.77
N THR A 109 1.81 0.30 1.84
CA THR A 109 1.58 1.75 1.76
C THR A 109 0.89 2.15 0.46
N PHE A 110 0.41 3.38 0.40
CA PHE A 110 -0.32 3.94 -0.74
C PHE A 110 -1.61 3.15 -1.02
N ASP A 111 -2.43 2.98 0.02
CA ASP A 111 -3.81 2.50 -0.07
C ASP A 111 -4.01 1.15 -0.80
N THR A 112 -2.97 0.31 -0.87
CA THR A 112 -3.02 -1.03 -1.47
C THR A 112 -4.26 -1.83 -1.05
N PHE A 113 -4.60 -1.81 0.24
CA PHE A 113 -5.73 -2.58 0.78
C PHE A 113 -7.10 -2.00 0.39
N ASN A 114 -7.17 -0.75 -0.07
CA ASN A 114 -8.39 -0.21 -0.67
C ASN A 114 -8.68 -0.85 -2.03
N HIS A 115 -7.70 -1.42 -2.74
CA HIS A 115 -7.96 -2.13 -4.01
C HIS A 115 -8.53 -3.55 -3.83
N ILE A 116 -8.66 -4.03 -2.60
CA ILE A 116 -9.04 -5.41 -2.32
C ILE A 116 -10.47 -5.47 -1.75
N PRO A 117 -11.46 -6.04 -2.47
CA PRO A 117 -12.84 -6.12 -1.97
C PRO A 117 -13.01 -6.97 -0.72
N ASP A 118 -12.20 -8.03 -0.60
CA ASP A 118 -12.21 -8.96 0.52
C ASP A 118 -11.09 -8.63 1.51
N LEU A 119 -11.30 -7.54 2.24
CA LEU A 119 -10.38 -7.05 3.27
C LEU A 119 -10.11 -8.10 4.36
N ASP A 120 -11.13 -8.89 4.72
CA ASP A 120 -11.01 -9.90 5.78
C ASP A 120 -9.97 -10.96 5.40
N THR A 121 -10.04 -11.51 4.19
CA THR A 121 -9.06 -12.46 3.68
C THR A 121 -7.68 -11.83 3.51
N ALA A 122 -7.61 -10.59 3.01
CA ALA A 122 -6.34 -9.88 2.84
C ALA A 122 -5.60 -9.68 4.19
N ILE A 123 -6.31 -9.24 5.22
CA ILE A 123 -5.76 -9.07 6.58
C ILE A 123 -5.37 -10.42 7.20
N ALA A 124 -6.17 -11.47 6.98
CA ALA A 124 -5.82 -12.82 7.41
C ALA A 124 -4.47 -13.26 6.84
N ASN A 125 -4.29 -13.06 5.54
CA ASN A 125 -3.08 -13.44 4.80
C ASN A 125 -1.87 -12.60 5.20
N ALA A 126 -2.03 -11.27 5.35
CA ALA A 126 -0.97 -10.38 5.82
C ALA A 126 -0.38 -10.81 7.17
N GLY A 127 -1.22 -11.36 8.06
CA GLY A 127 -0.82 -11.86 9.36
C GLY A 127 -0.50 -13.35 9.44
N PHE A 128 -0.69 -14.14 8.38
CA PHE A 128 -0.59 -15.60 8.46
C PHE A 128 0.84 -16.06 8.73
N PHE A 129 1.80 -15.49 8.01
CA PHE A 129 3.23 -15.81 8.12
C PHE A 129 3.96 -14.96 9.17
N MET A 130 3.24 -14.07 9.85
CA MET A 130 3.83 -13.15 10.82
C MET A 130 4.05 -13.82 12.17
N GLU A 131 5.24 -13.61 12.73
CA GLU A 131 5.58 -14.09 14.07
C GLU A 131 4.78 -13.35 15.14
N LYS A 132 4.61 -13.98 16.31
CA LYS A 132 4.08 -13.30 17.48
C LYS A 132 4.99 -12.11 17.85
N GLY A 133 4.38 -10.95 18.07
CA GLY A 133 5.08 -9.70 18.31
C GLY A 133 5.48 -8.96 17.04
N GLY A 134 5.28 -9.55 15.85
CA GLY A 134 5.48 -8.86 14.60
C GLY A 134 4.47 -7.73 14.39
N VAL A 135 4.84 -6.75 13.57
CA VAL A 135 4.00 -5.57 13.30
C VAL A 135 3.54 -5.53 11.85
N PHE A 136 2.28 -5.15 11.65
CA PHE A 136 1.74 -4.76 10.37
C PHE A 136 1.52 -3.25 10.36
N LEU A 137 2.27 -2.57 9.49
CA LEU A 137 2.25 -1.12 9.31
C LEU A 137 1.65 -0.83 7.94
N PHE A 138 0.47 -0.22 7.89
CA PHE A 138 -0.20 -0.02 6.61
C PHE A 138 -1.05 1.23 6.62
N ASP A 139 -1.33 1.75 5.44
CA ASP A 139 -2.23 2.87 5.27
C ASP A 139 -3.43 2.51 4.39
N MET A 140 -4.52 3.24 4.61
CA MET A 140 -5.73 3.14 3.80
C MET A 140 -6.39 4.51 3.69
N ASN A 141 -6.99 4.78 2.54
CA ASN A 141 -7.82 5.96 2.33
C ASN A 141 -9.03 5.93 3.27
N THR A 142 -9.34 7.09 3.87
CA THR A 142 -10.49 7.21 4.77
C THR A 142 -11.80 7.27 4.00
N PRO A 143 -12.94 6.96 4.66
CA PRO A 143 -14.25 7.24 4.09
C PRO A 143 -14.49 8.72 3.78
N TYR A 144 -13.77 9.64 4.44
CA TYR A 144 -13.82 11.07 4.09
C TYR A 144 -13.21 11.32 2.72
N LYS A 145 -12.01 10.79 2.44
CA LYS A 145 -11.35 10.92 1.12
C LYS A 145 -12.24 10.35 0.02
N HIS A 146 -12.73 9.13 0.18
CA HIS A 146 -13.57 8.47 -0.84
C HIS A 146 -14.87 9.23 -1.13
N ARG A 147 -15.50 9.85 -0.12
CA ARG A 147 -16.77 10.57 -0.30
C ARG A 147 -16.59 11.99 -0.83
N ASN A 148 -15.62 12.71 -0.30
CA ASN A 148 -15.54 14.17 -0.47
C ASN A 148 -14.41 14.60 -1.40
N VAL A 149 -13.29 13.86 -1.39
CA VAL A 149 -12.10 14.20 -2.19
C VAL A 149 -12.14 13.48 -3.52
N LEU A 150 -12.33 12.15 -3.52
CA LEU A 150 -12.58 11.39 -4.75
C LEU A 150 -14.03 11.59 -5.20
N GLY A 151 -15.01 11.07 -4.46
CA GLY A 151 -16.43 11.37 -4.68
C GLY A 151 -16.86 11.21 -6.14
N ASP A 152 -17.51 12.25 -6.67
CA ASP A 152 -17.83 12.41 -8.10
C ASP A 152 -16.92 13.47 -8.76
N ASN A 153 -15.72 13.69 -8.21
CA ASN A 153 -14.78 14.69 -8.70
C ASN A 153 -13.96 14.14 -9.89
N ALA A 154 -13.50 15.06 -10.72
CA ALA A 154 -12.55 14.77 -11.79
C ALA A 154 -11.31 15.65 -11.63
N PHE A 155 -10.15 15.07 -11.94
CA PHE A 155 -8.86 15.73 -11.90
C PHE A 155 -8.25 15.68 -13.31
N THR A 156 -7.54 16.74 -13.68
CA THR A 156 -6.90 16.84 -14.98
C THR A 156 -5.47 17.30 -14.76
N PHE A 157 -4.54 16.55 -15.32
CA PHE A 157 -3.11 16.80 -15.27
C PHE A 157 -2.63 17.07 -16.70
N GLU A 158 -1.86 18.14 -16.89
CA GLU A 158 -1.26 18.49 -18.16
C GLU A 158 0.25 18.53 -17.97
N GLU A 159 0.94 17.52 -18.48
CA GLU A 159 2.40 17.44 -18.52
C GLU A 159 2.92 17.81 -19.91
N GLU A 160 4.23 18.01 -20.05
CA GLU A 160 4.85 18.36 -21.34
C GLU A 160 4.55 17.29 -22.41
N ASP A 161 4.66 16.02 -22.04
CA ASP A 161 4.61 14.88 -22.97
C ASP A 161 3.24 14.18 -23.02
N ALA A 162 2.33 14.47 -22.08
CA ALA A 162 1.02 13.82 -22.01
C ALA A 162 -0.01 14.60 -21.17
N ALA A 163 -1.29 14.32 -21.42
CA ALA A 163 -2.42 14.80 -20.62
C ALA A 163 -3.16 13.62 -19.98
N CYS A 164 -3.63 13.79 -18.75
CA CYS A 164 -4.36 12.77 -18.00
C CYS A 164 -5.67 13.32 -17.46
N VAL A 165 -6.77 12.58 -17.63
CA VAL A 165 -8.07 12.86 -17.04
C VAL A 165 -8.50 11.71 -16.14
N TRP A 166 -8.47 11.98 -14.84
CA TRP A 166 -8.97 11.08 -13.79
C TRP A 166 -10.41 11.45 -13.46
N ARG A 167 -11.33 10.50 -13.55
CA ARG A 167 -12.73 10.67 -13.10
C ARG A 167 -13.10 9.64 -12.04
N ASN A 168 -13.82 10.12 -11.02
CA ASN A 168 -14.31 9.29 -9.94
C ASN A 168 -15.84 9.21 -9.99
N HIS A 169 -16.37 8.08 -9.53
CA HIS A 169 -17.77 7.95 -9.17
C HIS A 169 -17.89 7.17 -7.86
N TYR A 170 -18.50 7.79 -6.84
CA TYR A 170 -18.68 7.14 -5.55
C TYR A 170 -20.00 6.35 -5.49
N ASP A 171 -19.87 5.03 -5.46
CA ASP A 171 -20.97 4.09 -5.27
C ASP A 171 -21.08 3.71 -3.79
N ALA A 172 -21.91 4.45 -3.07
CA ALA A 172 -22.18 4.21 -1.65
C ALA A 172 -22.83 2.84 -1.38
N ALA A 173 -23.60 2.30 -2.33
CA ALA A 173 -24.31 1.03 -2.15
C ALA A 173 -23.34 -0.15 -2.16
N ASN A 174 -22.31 -0.09 -3.01
CA ASN A 174 -21.24 -1.09 -3.07
C ASN A 174 -19.98 -0.70 -2.28
N ARG A 175 -20.01 0.44 -1.57
CA ARG A 175 -18.91 1.00 -0.78
C ARG A 175 -17.62 1.12 -1.59
N ARG A 176 -17.68 1.68 -2.80
CA ARG A 176 -16.48 1.83 -3.64
C ARG A 176 -16.47 3.14 -4.40
N VAL A 177 -15.28 3.59 -4.75
CA VAL A 177 -15.03 4.61 -5.75
C VAL A 177 -14.66 3.87 -7.03
N GLU A 178 -15.41 4.11 -8.10
CA GLU A 178 -15.04 3.69 -9.45
C GLU A 178 -14.15 4.77 -10.05
N ILE A 179 -12.96 4.38 -10.50
CA ILE A 179 -11.95 5.29 -11.01
C ILE A 179 -11.70 4.95 -12.47
N THR A 180 -11.77 5.98 -13.31
CA THR A 180 -11.45 5.91 -14.73
C THR A 180 -10.35 6.91 -15.03
N VAL A 181 -9.30 6.45 -15.69
CA VAL A 181 -8.14 7.26 -16.06
C VAL A 181 -7.98 7.18 -17.57
N ASP A 182 -8.03 8.32 -18.23
CA ASP A 182 -7.72 8.48 -19.65
C ASP A 182 -6.39 9.23 -19.78
N ILE A 183 -5.43 8.68 -20.53
CA ILE A 183 -4.11 9.29 -20.75
C ILE A 183 -3.88 9.45 -22.24
N ASP A 184 -3.52 10.65 -22.68
CA ASP A 184 -3.23 11.02 -24.07
C ASP A 184 -1.78 11.50 -24.18
N TYR A 185 -0.91 10.77 -24.88
CA TYR A 185 0.47 11.16 -25.12
C TYR A 185 0.60 12.09 -26.33
N HIS A 186 1.22 13.25 -26.14
CA HIS A 186 1.32 14.29 -27.17
C HIS A 186 2.24 13.89 -28.33
N GLU A 187 3.39 13.27 -28.03
CA GLU A 187 4.39 12.93 -29.05
C GLU A 187 4.01 11.71 -29.89
N THR A 188 3.48 10.67 -29.25
CA THR A 188 3.13 9.41 -29.93
C THR A 188 1.70 9.41 -30.47
N GLY A 189 0.82 10.24 -29.91
CA GLY A 189 -0.62 10.22 -30.18
C GLY A 189 -1.32 8.98 -29.61
N GLU A 190 -0.66 8.25 -28.71
CA GLU A 190 -1.24 7.07 -28.06
C GLU A 190 -2.24 7.50 -26.98
N HIS A 191 -3.31 6.71 -26.87
CA HIS A 191 -4.36 6.90 -25.89
C HIS A 191 -4.52 5.63 -25.05
N PHE A 192 -4.47 5.80 -23.73
CA PHE A 192 -4.66 4.72 -22.76
C PHE A 192 -5.89 4.99 -21.92
N HIS A 193 -6.60 3.91 -21.61
CA HIS A 193 -7.79 3.93 -20.78
C HIS A 193 -7.66 2.86 -19.71
N GLU A 194 -7.66 3.27 -18.45
CA GLU A 194 -7.63 2.38 -17.29
C GLU A 194 -8.87 2.56 -16.43
N GLN A 195 -9.33 1.46 -15.85
CA GLN A 195 -10.44 1.47 -14.90
C GLN A 195 -10.15 0.52 -13.74
N PHE A 196 -10.36 1.01 -12.53
CA PHE A 196 -10.21 0.25 -11.30
C PHE A 196 -11.15 0.76 -10.21
N CYS A 197 -11.10 0.13 -9.04
CA CYS A 197 -11.93 0.51 -7.91
C CYS A 197 -11.10 0.59 -6.63
N GLU A 198 -11.50 1.51 -5.77
CA GLU A 198 -11.12 1.55 -4.36
C GLU A 198 -12.34 1.26 -3.50
N TYR A 199 -12.21 0.33 -2.57
CA TYR A 199 -13.23 -0.05 -1.61
C TYR A 199 -13.07 0.75 -0.32
N THR A 200 -14.20 1.23 0.18
CA THR A 200 -14.30 2.05 1.38
C THR A 200 -14.53 1.16 2.59
N TYR A 201 -13.64 1.27 3.57
CA TYR A 201 -13.76 0.60 4.87
C TYR A 201 -13.69 1.65 5.96
N ASP A 202 -14.63 1.59 6.92
CA ASP A 202 -14.55 2.41 8.12
C ASP A 202 -13.58 1.80 9.13
N LEU A 203 -13.15 2.64 10.08
CA LEU A 203 -12.18 2.27 11.10
C LEU A 203 -12.63 1.05 11.93
N ASP A 204 -13.91 0.93 12.23
CA ASP A 204 -14.46 -0.19 13.02
C ASP A 204 -14.39 -1.51 12.24
N THR A 205 -14.66 -1.48 10.92
CA THR A 205 -14.52 -2.63 10.03
C THR A 205 -13.08 -3.09 9.96
N ILE A 206 -12.13 -2.16 9.77
CA ILE A 206 -10.70 -2.47 9.70
C ILE A 206 -10.20 -3.04 11.04
N ARG A 207 -10.56 -2.41 12.16
CA ARG A 207 -10.24 -2.88 13.52
C ARG A 207 -10.77 -4.29 13.75
N THR A 208 -12.03 -4.54 13.40
CA THR A 208 -12.66 -5.86 13.59
C THR A 208 -11.94 -6.93 12.79
N ALA A 209 -11.55 -6.65 11.54
CA ALA A 209 -10.79 -7.59 10.71
C ALA A 209 -9.40 -7.89 11.32
N LEU A 210 -8.68 -6.87 11.76
CA LEU A 210 -7.38 -7.02 12.43
C LEU A 210 -7.50 -7.90 13.69
N GLU A 211 -8.44 -7.58 14.58
CA GLU A 211 -8.65 -8.29 15.85
C GLU A 211 -9.05 -9.75 15.63
N LYS A 212 -9.94 -10.01 14.66
CA LYS A 212 -10.35 -11.35 14.26
C LYS A 212 -9.17 -12.23 13.83
N HIS A 213 -8.19 -11.64 13.16
CA HIS A 213 -7.02 -12.35 12.63
C HIS A 213 -5.80 -12.27 13.55
N GLY A 214 -6.03 -11.96 14.83
CA GLY A 214 -5.03 -12.08 15.89
C GLY A 214 -4.07 -10.90 16.00
N PHE A 215 -4.44 -9.74 15.45
CA PHE A 215 -3.73 -8.49 15.70
C PHE A 215 -4.38 -7.73 16.85
N ALA A 216 -3.57 -7.00 17.62
CA ALA A 216 -4.05 -5.89 18.44
C ALA A 216 -3.78 -4.60 17.67
N LEU A 217 -4.80 -3.78 17.44
CA LEU A 217 -4.62 -2.47 16.83
C LEU A 217 -4.05 -1.51 17.89
N GLU A 218 -2.74 -1.26 17.83
CA GLU A 218 -2.02 -0.46 18.81
C GLU A 218 -2.29 1.04 18.61
N SER A 219 -2.20 1.52 17.37
CA SER A 219 -2.41 2.93 17.06
C SER A 219 -2.96 3.14 15.66
N VAL A 220 -3.69 4.25 15.51
CA VAL A 220 -4.10 4.82 14.22
C VAL A 220 -3.84 6.31 14.28
N CYS A 221 -3.16 6.84 13.27
CA CYS A 221 -2.89 8.26 13.09
C CYS A 221 -3.26 8.70 11.67
N ASP A 222 -3.20 10.00 11.44
CA ASP A 222 -3.29 10.58 10.11
C ASP A 222 -2.07 10.15 9.28
N GLY A 223 -2.30 9.66 8.06
CA GLY A 223 -1.25 9.06 7.22
C GLY A 223 -0.35 10.05 6.49
N GLU A 224 -0.71 11.33 6.47
CA GLU A 224 0.11 12.38 5.84
C GLU A 224 0.99 13.08 6.90
N THR A 225 0.41 13.39 8.05
CA THR A 225 1.09 14.14 9.13
C THR A 225 1.67 13.25 10.22
N PHE A 226 1.26 11.98 10.29
CA PHE A 226 1.51 11.06 11.41
C PHE A 226 1.03 11.60 12.77
N GLY A 227 0.13 12.57 12.76
CA GLY A 227 -0.48 13.19 13.92
C GLY A 227 -1.85 12.59 14.28
N PRO A 228 -2.58 13.22 15.22
CA PRO A 228 -3.95 12.80 15.55
C PRO A 228 -4.86 12.88 14.33
N LEU A 229 -5.77 11.91 14.20
CA LEU A 229 -6.83 11.96 13.19
C LEU A 229 -7.76 13.16 13.42
N THR A 230 -8.19 13.75 12.32
CA THR A 230 -9.22 14.78 12.27
C THR A 230 -10.42 14.30 11.45
N GLU A 231 -11.50 15.06 11.42
CA GLU A 231 -12.70 14.72 10.64
C GLU A 231 -12.45 14.75 9.12
N ASP A 232 -11.42 15.48 8.68
CA ASP A 232 -10.98 15.67 7.30
C ASP A 232 -9.70 14.89 6.94
N SER A 233 -9.17 14.06 7.85
CA SER A 233 -8.07 13.14 7.55
C SER A 233 -8.40 12.29 6.33
N GLN A 234 -7.51 12.29 5.35
CA GLN A 234 -7.72 11.61 4.07
C GLN A 234 -7.11 10.21 4.03
N ARG A 235 -6.10 9.97 4.86
CA ARG A 235 -5.39 8.69 4.94
C ARG A 235 -5.29 8.27 6.41
N TYR A 236 -5.63 7.03 6.70
CA TYR A 236 -5.29 6.38 7.96
C TYR A 236 -3.91 5.76 7.84
N PHE A 237 -3.10 5.83 8.90
CA PHE A 237 -1.94 4.98 9.06
C PHE A 237 -2.11 4.13 10.32
N PHE A 238 -1.95 2.82 10.18
CA PHE A 238 -2.20 1.81 11.20
C PHE A 238 -0.90 1.19 11.68
N CYS A 239 -0.82 0.94 12.98
CA CYS A 239 0.15 0.03 13.57
C CYS A 239 -0.60 -1.08 14.32
N ALA A 240 -0.49 -2.31 13.83
CA ALA A 240 -1.14 -3.48 14.39
C ALA A 240 -0.11 -4.54 14.78
N VAL A 241 -0.22 -5.09 15.99
CA VAL A 241 0.76 -6.02 16.56
C VAL A 241 0.18 -7.42 16.64
N LYS A 242 0.88 -8.41 16.08
CA LYS A 242 0.46 -9.81 16.07
C LYS A 242 0.54 -10.42 17.48
N GLN A 243 -0.59 -10.88 18.02
CA GLN A 243 -0.69 -11.37 19.40
C GLN A 243 -0.45 -12.89 19.53
N TYR A 244 -0.85 -13.66 18.53
CA TYR A 244 -0.68 -15.11 18.47
C TYR A 244 -0.58 -15.58 17.02
N THR A 245 0.02 -16.75 16.82
CA THR A 245 0.10 -17.39 15.49
C THR A 245 -1.12 -18.29 15.25
N GLN A 246 -1.54 -18.48 14.00
CA GLN A 246 -2.73 -19.31 13.71
C GLN A 246 -2.55 -20.80 14.07
N LEU A 247 -1.32 -21.25 14.34
CA LEU A 247 -1.05 -22.61 14.84
C LEU A 247 -1.32 -22.78 16.35
N GLU A 248 -1.59 -21.69 17.07
CA GLU A 248 -1.77 -21.66 18.53
C GLU A 248 -3.21 -21.32 18.98
N GLY A 249 -4.16 -21.21 18.02
CA GLY A 249 -5.57 -20.84 18.25
C GLY A 249 -6.57 -21.99 18.11
#